data_AF-A0A1H3DUU5-F1
#
_entry.id   AF-A0A1H3DUU5-F1
#
_cell.length_a   1.000
_cell.length_b   1.000
_cell.length_c   1.000
_cell.angle_alpha   90.00
_cell.angle_beta   90.00
_cell.angle_gamma   90.00
#
_symmetry.space_group_name_H-M   'P 1'
#
loop_
_entity.id
_entity.type
_entity.pdbx_description
1 polymer ?
#
loop_
_entity_poly.entity_id
_entity_poly.type
_entity_poly.pdbx_seq_one_letter_code
_entity_poly.pdbx_strand_id
1 'polypeptide(L)'
;MIEKRNIPLLLAIAIVLAACGGGDGGSAAPTPAAATTAAGKAVDGYLSAASVLCDANKNGVADSSESVVVTDSQGNFAFSPACSSSIVASGGTNVDTRLPFAGLLKAPAGSTVVTPLTSLMAATDGPTAAKIAFALGLPAGIDVTQVDPAARNADRTLINADLLRKTVAVHQIIQQVADTLGSLAQDTSPESTQAIYSEVANAAAATLVANPTTQLVDSGSVSLSLVSGIVQKTMENVTITANTALDTVKANLGAYSAGSVSALVSEAIKVQAETLVQSTDAALTQQTTSLQSNPVIANTASQLAALLTIGIANKIDLTAMGTDLRRLADTNTNNDSAASTALMSEVTLQTGKAGIAPLSIDFTDLSKPNNYFAIRDDSVNLNGHTYTLDQFMNGVSLAQKPSSINTVGFGLIVKGNPIPKNSQGVRTTKVALGIEVTDTGASGRVLQFVLDRADLTLDSNKQLLISVPADSNLYVYSKTSSGISVNKTLTNLNAHQFIAVDNNTLTVNADKVLNQIGLTSLPIVTGAFNLKMVVSNVKIGSQIDHAVTGMSITVTGPSPHRVSGLGVEGGVVVQ
;
A
#
# COMPACT_ATOMS: atom_id res chain seq x y z
N MET A 1 -13.56 -17.10 78.82
CA MET A 1 -13.98 -16.01 77.91
C MET A 1 -13.53 -16.43 76.50
N ILE A 2 -14.32 -17.29 75.84
CA ILE A 2 -15.16 -16.99 74.65
C ILE A 2 -14.27 -16.46 73.49
N GLU A 3 -13.79 -17.33 72.58
CA GLU A 3 -14.38 -17.69 71.25
C GLU A 3 -14.56 -16.47 70.31
N LYS A 4 -14.30 -16.46 68.99
CA LYS A 4 -14.19 -17.52 67.98
C LYS A 4 -13.57 -16.95 66.67
N ARG A 5 -13.22 -17.89 65.80
CA ARG A 5 -12.50 -17.88 64.52
C ARG A 5 -13.37 -17.40 63.33
N ASN A 6 -12.82 -16.58 62.42
CA ASN A 6 -13.46 -16.17 61.15
C ASN A 6 -12.62 -16.62 59.94
N ILE A 7 -13.24 -17.38 59.03
CA ILE A 7 -12.77 -17.75 57.68
C ILE A 7 -13.97 -17.58 56.72
N PRO A 8 -13.76 -17.16 55.45
CA PRO A 8 -14.72 -16.35 54.70
C PRO A 8 -15.71 -17.16 53.84
N LEU A 9 -16.80 -16.48 53.49
CA LEU A 9 -17.97 -16.98 52.76
C LEU A 9 -17.92 -16.54 51.28
N LEU A 10 -17.89 -17.52 50.37
CA LEU A 10 -18.33 -17.38 48.97
C LEU A 10 -19.84 -17.11 48.92
N LEU A 11 -20.30 -16.24 48.03
CA LEU A 11 -21.69 -16.21 47.63
C LEU A 11 -21.84 -15.88 46.13
N ALA A 12 -22.19 -16.92 45.36
CA ALA A 12 -22.81 -16.81 44.06
C ALA A 12 -24.31 -16.55 44.27
N ILE A 13 -24.89 -15.60 43.53
CA ILE A 13 -26.35 -15.43 43.45
C ILE A 13 -26.74 -15.31 41.98
N ALA A 14 -27.44 -16.33 41.52
CA ALA A 14 -28.30 -16.30 40.34
C ALA A 14 -29.53 -15.44 40.65
N ILE A 15 -29.93 -14.56 39.72
CA ILE A 15 -31.19 -13.80 39.82
C ILE A 15 -32.12 -14.25 38.69
N VAL A 16 -33.27 -14.75 39.14
CA VAL A 16 -34.42 -15.22 38.39
C VAL A 16 -35.27 -14.01 37.94
N LEU A 17 -35.76 -14.05 36.71
CA LEU A 17 -36.84 -13.17 36.23
C LEU A 17 -38.17 -13.56 36.88
N ALA A 18 -38.84 -12.61 37.51
CA ALA A 18 -40.30 -12.60 37.63
C ALA A 18 -40.81 -11.14 37.68
N ALA A 19 -41.75 -10.85 36.77
CA ALA A 19 -42.39 -9.57 36.56
C ALA A 19 -43.32 -9.17 37.72
N CYS A 20 -43.39 -7.87 38.01
CA CYS A 20 -44.56 -7.25 38.65
C CYS A 20 -44.55 -5.73 38.45
N GLY A 21 -45.71 -5.16 38.08
CA GLY A 21 -46.12 -3.81 38.47
C GLY A 21 -45.90 -2.70 37.44
N GLY A 22 -46.98 -2.31 36.76
CA GLY A 22 -47.00 -1.21 35.80
C GLY A 22 -46.93 0.20 36.40
N GLY A 23 -46.59 1.15 35.53
CA GLY A 23 -46.64 2.59 35.78
C GLY A 23 -46.23 3.33 34.50
N ASP A 24 -47.19 4.00 33.87
CA ASP A 24 -47.03 4.80 32.66
C ASP A 24 -45.94 5.88 32.83
N GLY A 25 -44.91 5.81 31.99
CA GLY A 25 -43.83 6.78 31.92
C GLY A 25 -42.84 6.33 30.86
N GLY A 26 -43.11 6.67 29.60
CA GLY A 26 -42.32 6.26 28.43
C GLY A 26 -40.84 6.65 28.55
N SER A 27 -40.05 5.78 29.14
CA SER A 27 -38.60 5.75 28.97
C SER A 27 -38.32 4.63 28.00
N ALA A 28 -38.10 5.00 26.74
CA ALA A 28 -37.54 4.10 25.75
C ALA A 28 -36.36 3.36 26.40
N ALA A 29 -36.33 2.02 26.26
CA ALA A 29 -35.12 1.26 26.52
C ALA A 29 -33.95 2.01 25.85
N PRO A 30 -32.80 2.21 26.52
CA PRO A 30 -31.70 2.96 25.93
C PRO A 30 -31.38 2.32 24.59
N THR A 31 -31.67 3.05 23.50
CA THR A 31 -31.24 2.69 22.17
C THR A 31 -29.74 2.44 22.25
N PRO A 32 -29.21 1.28 21.82
CA PRO A 32 -27.77 1.05 21.82
C PRO A 32 -27.09 2.25 21.15
N ALA A 33 -26.19 2.92 21.89
CA ALA A 33 -25.46 4.04 21.32
C ALA A 33 -24.76 3.55 20.05
N ALA A 34 -24.93 4.29 18.96
CA ALA A 34 -24.27 3.95 17.69
C ALA A 34 -22.76 3.84 17.96
N ALA A 35 -22.14 2.77 17.46
CA ALA A 35 -20.71 2.58 17.63
C ALA A 35 -19.96 3.71 16.91
N THR A 36 -19.10 4.43 17.64
CA THR A 36 -18.33 5.56 17.10
C THR A 36 -16.84 5.40 17.39
N THR A 37 -16.00 5.83 16.46
CA THR A 37 -14.54 5.86 16.59
C THR A 37 -14.06 7.32 16.64
N ALA A 38 -13.57 7.76 17.80
CA ALA A 38 -12.94 9.07 17.95
C ALA A 38 -11.47 9.05 17.55
N ALA A 39 -10.76 7.95 17.82
CA ALA A 39 -9.36 7.76 17.46
C ALA A 39 -9.04 6.29 17.28
N GLY A 40 -7.97 5.99 16.55
CA GLY A 40 -7.53 4.64 16.29
C GLY A 40 -6.18 4.57 15.60
N LYS A 41 -5.83 3.39 15.08
CA LYS A 41 -4.59 3.14 14.35
C LYS A 41 -4.84 2.46 13.01
N ALA A 42 -4.15 2.88 11.95
CA ALA A 42 -4.08 2.11 10.70
C ALA A 42 -2.84 1.21 10.72
N VAL A 43 -3.04 -0.11 10.58
CA VAL A 43 -2.02 -1.13 10.87
C VAL A 43 -2.01 -2.24 9.82
N ASP A 44 -0.93 -2.25 9.03
CA ASP A 44 -0.42 -3.32 8.17
C ASP A 44 1.08 -3.59 8.51
N GLY A 45 1.45 -3.30 9.75
CA GLY A 45 2.62 -2.46 10.06
C GLY A 45 2.15 -1.01 10.12
N TYR A 46 2.59 -0.22 11.10
CA TYR A 46 2.01 1.12 11.29
C TYR A 46 2.09 1.92 9.99
N LEU A 47 0.94 2.39 9.49
CA LEU A 47 0.88 3.16 8.27
C LEU A 47 1.07 4.63 8.62
N SER A 48 2.22 5.20 8.29
CA SER A 48 2.48 6.63 8.45
C SER A 48 1.93 7.41 7.27
N ALA A 49 1.35 8.59 7.54
CA ALA A 49 0.86 9.52 6.53
C ALA A 49 -0.22 8.94 5.59
N ALA A 50 -0.94 7.91 6.03
CA ALA A 50 -2.09 7.36 5.33
C ALA A 50 -3.29 8.30 5.43
N SER A 51 -4.17 8.25 4.44
CA SER A 51 -5.49 8.88 4.49
C SER A 51 -6.46 7.96 5.20
N VAL A 52 -7.24 8.50 6.15
CA VAL A 52 -8.25 7.76 6.89
C VAL A 52 -9.58 8.49 6.75
N LEU A 53 -10.50 7.88 6.00
CA LEU A 53 -11.82 8.40 5.66
C LEU A 53 -12.87 7.82 6.60
N CYS A 54 -13.75 8.67 7.12
CA CYS A 54 -15.03 8.24 7.68
C CYS A 54 -16.04 8.10 6.53
N ASP A 55 -16.20 6.88 6.03
CA ASP A 55 -16.96 6.53 4.81
C ASP A 55 -18.45 6.39 5.17
N ALA A 56 -19.16 7.51 5.18
CA ALA A 56 -20.54 7.62 5.60
C ALA A 56 -21.51 7.04 4.57
N ASN A 57 -21.18 7.14 3.28
CA ASN A 57 -22.02 6.63 2.19
C ASN A 57 -21.62 5.22 1.70
N LYS A 58 -20.52 4.66 2.21
CA LYS A 58 -20.01 3.31 1.93
C LYS A 58 -19.53 3.11 0.50
N ASN A 59 -19.11 4.17 -0.18
CA ASN A 59 -18.56 4.07 -1.53
C ASN A 59 -17.03 3.83 -1.52
N GLY A 60 -16.37 3.98 -0.37
CA GLY A 60 -14.93 3.81 -0.22
C GLY A 60 -14.08 4.92 -0.83
N VAL A 61 -14.69 6.03 -1.25
CA VAL A 61 -14.05 7.17 -1.92
C VAL A 61 -14.32 8.42 -1.09
N ALA A 62 -13.29 9.22 -0.85
CA ALA A 62 -13.46 10.44 -0.06
C ALA A 62 -14.32 11.46 -0.81
N ASP A 63 -15.54 11.69 -0.32
CA ASP A 63 -16.41 12.74 -0.82
C ASP A 63 -16.25 14.06 -0.05
N SER A 64 -16.63 15.18 -0.69
CA SER A 64 -16.50 16.52 -0.11
C SER A 64 -17.22 16.72 1.24
N SER A 65 -18.22 15.88 1.55
CA SER A 65 -18.97 15.91 2.81
C SER A 65 -18.40 15.01 3.90
N GLU A 66 -17.37 14.22 3.60
CA GLU A 66 -16.85 13.21 4.51
C GLU A 66 -15.56 13.66 5.19
N SER A 67 -15.37 13.18 6.42
CA SER A 67 -14.18 13.54 7.20
C SER A 67 -13.00 12.68 6.77
N VAL A 68 -11.91 13.35 6.40
CA VAL A 68 -10.63 12.71 6.09
C VAL A 68 -9.57 13.21 7.06
N VAL A 69 -8.91 12.28 7.73
CA VAL A 69 -7.80 12.55 8.66
C VAL A 69 -6.55 11.81 8.22
N VAL A 70 -5.47 12.02 8.96
CA VAL A 70 -4.13 11.55 8.59
C VAL A 70 -3.53 10.76 9.72
N THR A 71 -2.85 9.67 9.39
CA THR A 71 -2.06 8.96 10.40
C THR A 71 -0.72 9.63 10.67
N ASP A 72 -0.32 9.67 11.94
CA ASP A 72 1.02 10.07 12.35
C ASP A 72 2.08 8.99 12.08
N SER A 73 3.32 9.22 12.51
CA SER A 73 4.44 8.27 12.33
C SER A 73 4.29 6.95 13.09
N GLN A 74 3.25 6.79 13.91
CA GLN A 74 2.89 5.58 14.64
C GLN A 74 1.52 5.03 14.23
N GLY A 75 1.01 5.49 13.08
CA GLY A 75 -0.26 5.05 12.54
C GLY A 75 -1.50 5.62 13.24
N ASN A 76 -1.34 6.53 14.22
CA ASN A 76 -2.47 7.06 14.98
C ASN A 76 -3.28 8.05 14.14
N PHE A 77 -4.60 7.94 14.17
CA PHE A 77 -5.51 8.94 13.61
C PHE A 77 -6.58 9.33 14.64
N ALA A 78 -7.16 10.53 14.49
CA ALA A 78 -8.26 11.01 15.31
C ALA A 78 -9.26 11.81 14.50
N PHE A 79 -10.55 11.51 14.68
CA PHE A 79 -11.68 12.22 14.10
C PHE A 79 -12.28 13.21 15.10
N SER A 80 -12.68 14.37 14.61
CA SER A 80 -13.46 15.36 15.36
C SER A 80 -14.49 16.01 14.44
N PRO A 81 -15.79 15.68 14.56
CA PRO A 81 -16.40 14.75 15.52
C PRO A 81 -16.03 13.28 15.27
N ALA A 82 -16.28 12.41 16.26
CA ALA A 82 -16.03 10.97 16.13
C ALA A 82 -16.79 10.36 14.94
N CYS A 83 -16.15 9.43 14.22
CA CYS A 83 -16.75 8.76 13.07
C CYS A 83 -17.79 7.72 13.51
N SER A 84 -18.98 7.75 12.95
CA SER A 84 -20.07 6.80 13.23
C SER A 84 -20.33 5.80 12.09
N SER A 85 -19.40 5.70 11.13
CA SER A 85 -19.51 4.83 9.95
C SER A 85 -18.28 3.93 9.80
N SER A 86 -18.24 3.15 8.73
CA SER A 86 -17.04 2.43 8.31
C SER A 86 -15.87 3.38 8.09
N ILE A 87 -14.67 2.89 8.39
CA ILE A 87 -13.43 3.64 8.21
C ILE A 87 -12.68 3.03 7.04
N VAL A 88 -12.10 3.86 6.18
CA VAL A 88 -11.28 3.44 5.05
C VAL A 88 -9.91 4.08 5.15
N ALA A 89 -8.85 3.28 5.16
CA ALA A 89 -7.47 3.75 5.14
C ALA A 89 -6.80 3.42 3.80
N SER A 90 -6.13 4.40 3.18
CA SER A 90 -5.41 4.23 1.92
C SER A 90 -4.17 5.11 1.84
N GLY A 91 -3.21 4.69 1.00
CA GLY A 91 -1.92 5.37 0.85
C GLY A 91 -1.04 5.31 2.10
N GLY A 92 -0.08 6.23 2.19
CA GLY A 92 0.91 6.24 3.28
C GLY A 92 2.07 5.29 3.03
N THR A 93 2.89 5.11 4.06
CA THR A 93 4.06 4.24 4.05
C THR A 93 4.06 3.37 5.30
N ASN A 94 4.30 2.08 5.09
CA ASN A 94 4.50 1.14 6.19
C ASN A 94 5.81 1.48 6.90
N VAL A 95 5.73 1.80 8.20
CA VAL A 95 6.87 2.24 9.00
C VAL A 95 7.94 1.15 9.15
N ASP A 96 7.53 -0.12 9.20
CA ASP A 96 8.43 -1.25 9.40
C ASP A 96 9.12 -1.63 8.07
N THR A 97 8.34 -1.79 6.99
CA THR A 97 8.88 -2.27 5.70
C THR A 97 9.44 -1.16 4.82
N ARG A 98 9.11 0.11 5.11
CA ARG A 98 9.44 1.28 4.27
C ARG A 98 8.87 1.19 2.85
N LEU A 99 7.83 0.40 2.65
CA LEU A 99 7.12 0.30 1.38
C LEU A 99 5.88 1.21 1.39
N PRO A 100 5.55 1.87 0.27
CA PRO A 100 4.26 2.55 0.13
C PRO A 100 3.12 1.54 0.22
N PHE A 101 2.05 1.90 0.92
CA PHE A 101 0.84 1.07 0.94
C PHE A 101 -0.02 1.41 -0.28
N ALA A 102 -0.09 0.48 -1.24
CA ALA A 102 -0.84 0.66 -2.48
C ALA A 102 -2.31 0.21 -2.40
N GLY A 103 -2.66 -0.56 -1.35
CA GLY A 103 -3.99 -1.12 -1.16
C GLY A 103 -4.97 -0.19 -0.46
N LEU A 104 -6.03 -0.81 0.05
CA LEU A 104 -7.10 -0.17 0.81
C LEU A 104 -7.45 -1.07 2.00
N LEU A 105 -7.47 -0.50 3.21
CA LEU A 105 -7.93 -1.17 4.42
C LEU A 105 -9.29 -0.60 4.84
N LYS A 106 -10.17 -1.46 5.35
CA LYS A 106 -11.49 -1.08 5.88
C LYS A 106 -11.64 -1.51 7.33
N ALA A 107 -12.52 -0.84 8.05
CA ALA A 107 -12.96 -1.28 9.37
C ALA A 107 -14.45 -0.95 9.59
N PRO A 108 -15.19 -1.80 10.31
CA PRO A 108 -16.55 -1.48 10.71
C PRO A 108 -16.59 -0.30 11.69
N ALA A 109 -17.75 0.35 11.81
CA ALA A 109 -17.96 1.43 12.77
C ALA A 109 -17.63 0.98 14.21
N GLY A 110 -16.95 1.83 14.97
CA GLY A 110 -16.51 1.53 16.34
C GLY A 110 -15.19 0.78 16.46
N SER A 111 -14.56 0.39 15.36
CA SER A 111 -13.21 -0.18 15.38
C SER A 111 -12.19 0.87 15.81
N THR A 112 -11.24 0.51 16.69
CA THR A 112 -10.09 1.36 17.05
C THR A 112 -8.82 1.00 16.28
N VAL A 113 -8.89 -0.04 15.45
CA VAL A 113 -7.83 -0.41 14.51
C VAL A 113 -8.39 -0.59 13.10
N VAL A 114 -7.61 -0.22 12.09
CA VAL A 114 -7.91 -0.42 10.66
C VAL A 114 -6.81 -1.32 10.10
N THR A 115 -7.14 -2.59 9.89
CA THR A 115 -6.19 -3.66 9.57
C THR A 115 -6.69 -4.53 8.42
N PRO A 116 -5.84 -5.39 7.84
CA PRO A 116 -6.28 -6.44 6.93
C PRO A 116 -7.42 -7.30 7.49
N LEU A 117 -7.42 -7.58 8.81
CA LEU A 117 -8.46 -8.39 9.44
C LEU A 117 -9.79 -7.66 9.60
N THR A 118 -9.76 -6.38 9.99
CA THR A 118 -10.98 -5.56 10.03
C THR A 118 -11.53 -5.30 8.63
N SER A 119 -10.67 -5.37 7.60
CA SER A 119 -11.08 -5.24 6.20
C SER A 119 -11.93 -6.43 5.77
N LEU A 120 -11.60 -7.64 6.23
CA LEU A 120 -12.44 -8.82 6.03
C LEU A 120 -13.80 -8.66 6.73
N MET A 121 -13.84 -8.11 7.94
CA MET A 121 -15.11 -7.85 8.65
C MET A 121 -15.98 -6.81 7.97
N ALA A 122 -15.35 -5.77 7.40
CA ALA A 122 -16.02 -4.66 6.74
C ALA A 122 -16.43 -4.98 5.29
N ALA A 123 -16.07 -6.16 4.77
CA ALA A 123 -16.56 -6.65 3.50
C ALA A 123 -18.09 -6.83 3.52
N THR A 124 -18.72 -6.82 2.35
CA THR A 124 -20.13 -7.14 2.20
C THR A 124 -20.40 -8.55 2.76
N ASP A 125 -21.32 -8.66 3.72
CA ASP A 125 -21.61 -9.91 4.45
C ASP A 125 -20.38 -10.55 5.11
N GLY A 126 -19.43 -9.71 5.57
CA GLY A 126 -18.17 -10.14 6.15
C GLY A 126 -18.30 -11.04 7.39
N PRO A 127 -17.29 -11.89 7.68
CA PRO A 127 -17.27 -12.74 8.86
C PRO A 127 -17.27 -11.93 10.17
N THR A 128 -17.87 -12.49 11.21
CA THR A 128 -17.78 -11.95 12.57
C THR A 128 -16.36 -12.10 13.13
N ALA A 129 -16.02 -11.35 14.18
CA ALA A 129 -14.73 -11.49 14.87
C ALA A 129 -14.44 -12.94 15.31
N ALA A 130 -15.47 -13.67 15.77
CA ALA A 130 -15.35 -15.08 16.14
C ALA A 130 -15.01 -15.99 14.93
N LYS A 131 -15.62 -15.74 13.76
CA LYS A 131 -15.29 -16.47 12.53
C LYS A 131 -13.87 -16.17 12.04
N ILE A 132 -13.43 -14.91 12.13
CA ILE A 132 -12.04 -14.55 11.82
C ILE A 132 -11.07 -15.24 12.78
N ALA A 133 -11.37 -15.21 14.08
CA ALA A 133 -10.55 -15.87 15.09
C ALA A 133 -10.42 -17.37 14.81
N PHE A 134 -11.54 -18.04 14.50
CA PHE A 134 -11.52 -19.44 14.08
C PHE A 134 -10.71 -19.65 12.81
N ALA A 135 -11.00 -18.91 11.74
CA ALA A 135 -10.34 -19.07 10.45
C ALA A 135 -8.82 -18.88 10.51
N LEU A 136 -8.31 -18.09 11.45
CA LEU A 136 -6.89 -17.82 11.62
C LEU A 136 -6.26 -18.59 12.79
N GLY A 137 -7.01 -19.48 13.45
CA GLY A 137 -6.54 -20.19 14.63
C GLY A 137 -6.07 -19.24 15.75
N LEU A 138 -6.71 -18.08 15.90
CA LEU A 138 -6.44 -17.12 16.96
C LEU A 138 -7.17 -17.54 18.25
N PRO A 139 -6.73 -17.04 19.42
CA PRO A 139 -7.43 -17.28 20.68
C PRO A 139 -8.92 -16.90 20.61
N ALA A 140 -9.78 -17.78 21.13
CA ALA A 140 -11.22 -17.54 21.16
C ALA A 140 -11.53 -16.25 21.96
N GLY A 141 -12.42 -15.42 21.43
CA GLY A 141 -12.84 -14.17 22.05
C GLY A 141 -11.92 -12.97 21.81
N ILE A 142 -10.84 -13.12 21.03
CA ILE A 142 -10.05 -11.97 20.59
C ILE A 142 -10.92 -11.00 19.77
N ASP A 143 -10.91 -9.73 20.14
CA ASP A 143 -11.59 -8.68 19.38
C ASP A 143 -10.62 -7.99 18.43
N VAL A 144 -10.59 -8.46 17.19
CA VAL A 144 -9.72 -7.93 16.13
C VAL A 144 -10.07 -6.49 15.72
N THR A 145 -11.17 -5.91 16.23
CA THR A 145 -11.54 -4.50 16.03
C THR A 145 -10.96 -3.57 17.10
N GLN A 146 -10.43 -4.13 18.20
CA GLN A 146 -9.93 -3.37 19.34
C GLN A 146 -8.47 -3.64 19.70
N VAL A 147 -7.91 -4.75 19.21
CA VAL A 147 -6.52 -5.13 19.51
C VAL A 147 -5.59 -4.66 18.40
N ASP A 148 -4.61 -3.83 18.76
CA ASP A 148 -3.52 -3.43 17.87
C ASP A 148 -2.55 -4.62 17.64
N PRO A 149 -2.49 -5.18 16.41
CA PRO A 149 -1.61 -6.30 16.13
C PRO A 149 -0.13 -5.91 16.22
N ALA A 150 0.23 -4.66 15.94
CA ALA A 150 1.61 -4.19 15.91
C ALA A 150 2.06 -3.56 17.24
N ALA A 151 1.25 -3.65 18.30
CA ALA A 151 1.58 -3.09 19.61
C ALA A 151 2.89 -3.67 20.16
N ARG A 152 3.72 -2.78 20.70
CA ARG A 152 5.03 -3.12 21.27
C ARG A 152 5.17 -2.61 22.71
N ASN A 153 5.93 -3.34 23.51
CA ASN A 153 6.39 -2.89 24.82
C ASN A 153 7.43 -1.75 24.67
N ALA A 154 7.80 -1.13 25.79
CA ALA A 154 8.83 -0.08 25.82
C ALA A 154 10.21 -0.56 25.31
N ASP A 155 10.50 -1.86 25.44
CA ASP A 155 11.71 -2.52 24.93
C ASP A 155 11.61 -2.92 23.45
N ARG A 156 10.52 -2.54 22.76
CA ARG A 156 10.20 -2.82 21.35
C ARG A 156 9.83 -4.27 21.04
N THR A 157 9.66 -5.14 22.03
CA THR A 157 9.12 -6.50 21.82
C THR A 157 7.64 -6.45 21.42
N LEU A 158 7.20 -7.36 20.55
CA LEU A 158 5.80 -7.43 20.11
C LEU A 158 4.92 -8.01 21.23
N ILE A 159 3.78 -7.35 21.49
CA ILE A 159 2.78 -7.83 22.46
C ILE A 159 1.91 -8.92 21.82
N ASN A 160 1.51 -8.70 20.56
CA ASN A 160 0.54 -9.54 19.85
C ASN A 160 1.18 -10.25 18.65
N ALA A 161 2.37 -10.85 18.83
CA ALA A 161 3.18 -11.38 17.72
C ALA A 161 2.43 -12.37 16.80
N ASP A 162 1.65 -13.30 17.37
CA ASP A 162 0.86 -14.26 16.58
C ASP A 162 -0.24 -13.56 15.74
N LEU A 163 -0.92 -12.58 16.34
CA LEU A 163 -1.92 -11.77 15.64
C LEU A 163 -1.28 -10.96 14.51
N LEU A 164 -0.10 -10.36 14.74
CA LEU A 164 0.61 -9.62 13.70
C LEU A 164 0.99 -10.52 12.53
N ARG A 165 1.61 -11.68 12.80
CA ARG A 165 1.99 -12.65 11.74
C ARG A 165 0.80 -13.06 10.88
N LYS A 166 -0.33 -13.37 11.50
CA LYS A 166 -1.56 -13.74 10.78
C LYS A 166 -2.17 -12.56 10.04
N THR A 167 -2.07 -11.34 10.59
CA THR A 167 -2.53 -10.11 9.94
C THR A 167 -1.72 -9.81 8.67
N VAL A 168 -0.38 -9.86 8.74
CA VAL A 168 0.48 -9.62 7.57
C VAL A 168 0.43 -10.78 6.57
N ALA A 169 0.18 -12.01 7.01
CA ALA A 169 -0.06 -13.14 6.10
C ALA A 169 -1.36 -12.98 5.29
N VAL A 170 -2.44 -12.53 5.94
CA VAL A 170 -3.70 -12.18 5.23
C VAL A 170 -3.46 -11.04 4.25
N HIS A 171 -2.73 -10.00 4.66
CA HIS A 171 -2.35 -8.93 3.74
C HIS A 171 -1.55 -9.45 2.55
N GLN A 172 -0.56 -10.33 2.76
CA GLN A 172 0.24 -10.91 1.68
C GLN A 172 -0.61 -11.68 0.67
N ILE A 173 -1.63 -12.43 1.12
CA ILE A 173 -2.60 -13.08 0.22
C ILE A 173 -3.35 -12.01 -0.58
N ILE A 174 -3.90 -10.99 0.10
CA ILE A 174 -4.70 -9.95 -0.55
C ILE A 174 -3.85 -9.21 -1.60
N GLN A 175 -2.64 -8.79 -1.21
CA GLN A 175 -1.71 -8.07 -2.07
C GLN A 175 -1.35 -8.90 -3.31
N GLN A 176 -0.92 -10.15 -3.14
CA GLN A 176 -0.42 -10.91 -4.29
C GLN A 176 -1.50 -11.30 -5.28
N VAL A 177 -2.74 -11.51 -4.81
CA VAL A 177 -3.88 -11.66 -5.73
C VAL A 177 -4.12 -10.34 -6.46
N ALA A 178 -4.11 -9.20 -5.76
CA ALA A 178 -4.32 -7.90 -6.39
C ALA A 178 -3.24 -7.55 -7.42
N ASP A 179 -1.96 -7.75 -7.10
CA ASP A 179 -0.82 -7.51 -7.99
C ASP A 179 -0.86 -8.43 -9.22
N THR A 180 -1.23 -9.70 -9.03
CA THR A 180 -1.41 -10.67 -10.12
C THR A 180 -2.51 -10.21 -11.08
N LEU A 181 -3.67 -9.83 -10.55
CA LEU A 181 -4.80 -9.39 -11.37
C LEU A 181 -4.51 -8.05 -12.06
N GLY A 182 -3.91 -7.09 -11.37
CA GLY A 182 -3.50 -5.81 -11.97
C GLY A 182 -2.47 -6.01 -13.09
N SER A 183 -1.54 -6.94 -12.92
CA SER A 183 -0.55 -7.29 -13.95
C SER A 183 -1.19 -7.98 -15.16
N LEU A 184 -2.06 -8.98 -14.94
CA LEU A 184 -2.82 -9.64 -16.03
C LEU A 184 -3.74 -8.67 -16.77
N ALA A 185 -4.39 -7.77 -16.02
CA ALA A 185 -5.21 -6.70 -16.57
C ALA A 185 -4.40 -5.61 -17.27
N GLN A 186 -3.08 -5.58 -17.10
CA GLN A 186 -2.21 -4.48 -17.53
C GLN A 186 -2.68 -3.10 -17.05
N ASP A 187 -3.34 -3.08 -15.89
CA ASP A 187 -3.80 -1.89 -15.19
C ASP A 187 -3.35 -1.97 -13.73
N THR A 188 -2.34 -1.17 -13.43
CA THR A 188 -1.73 -1.05 -12.10
C THR A 188 -1.82 0.39 -11.61
N SER A 189 -2.85 1.13 -12.08
CA SER A 189 -3.15 2.46 -11.57
C SER A 189 -3.53 2.37 -10.09
N PRO A 190 -3.27 3.40 -9.29
CA PRO A 190 -3.63 3.40 -7.87
C PRO A 190 -5.13 3.14 -7.65
N GLU A 191 -5.98 3.76 -8.47
CA GLU A 191 -7.44 3.63 -8.37
C GLU A 191 -7.88 2.18 -8.65
N SER A 192 -7.41 1.58 -9.75
CA SER A 192 -7.70 0.19 -10.08
C SER A 192 -7.10 -0.76 -9.03
N THR A 193 -5.89 -0.50 -8.53
CA THR A 193 -5.23 -1.33 -7.52
C THR A 193 -6.02 -1.34 -6.21
N GLN A 194 -6.45 -0.17 -5.72
CA GLN A 194 -7.28 -0.06 -4.52
C GLN A 194 -8.64 -0.75 -4.70
N ALA A 195 -9.25 -0.61 -5.87
CA ALA A 195 -10.51 -1.28 -6.19
C ALA A 195 -10.35 -2.80 -6.26
N ILE A 196 -9.29 -3.33 -6.91
CA ILE A 196 -8.97 -4.76 -6.91
C ILE A 196 -8.75 -5.24 -5.47
N TYR A 197 -8.00 -4.51 -4.65
CA TYR A 197 -7.77 -4.81 -3.24
C TYR A 197 -9.09 -5.01 -2.48
N SER A 198 -10.06 -4.11 -2.67
CA SER A 198 -11.38 -4.24 -2.05
C SER A 198 -12.11 -5.50 -2.54
N GLU A 199 -12.02 -5.84 -3.83
CA GLU A 199 -12.66 -7.06 -4.36
C GLU A 199 -11.99 -8.34 -3.85
N VAL A 200 -10.66 -8.33 -3.63
CA VAL A 200 -9.93 -9.44 -3.02
C VAL A 200 -10.32 -9.61 -1.55
N ALA A 201 -10.43 -8.53 -0.78
CA ALA A 201 -10.88 -8.58 0.61
C ALA A 201 -12.33 -9.12 0.71
N ASN A 202 -13.22 -8.68 -0.20
CA ASN A 202 -14.57 -9.22 -0.31
C ASN A 202 -14.59 -10.71 -0.67
N ALA A 203 -13.74 -11.13 -1.62
CA ALA A 203 -13.59 -12.53 -2.00
C ALA A 203 -13.09 -13.37 -0.83
N ALA A 204 -12.06 -12.91 -0.10
CA ALA A 204 -11.55 -13.55 1.09
C ALA A 204 -12.63 -13.71 2.17
N ALA A 205 -13.35 -12.64 2.49
CA ALA A 205 -14.46 -12.70 3.42
C ALA A 205 -15.53 -13.73 3.01
N ALA A 206 -15.97 -13.69 1.74
CA ALA A 206 -16.96 -14.62 1.21
C ALA A 206 -16.47 -16.08 1.22
N THR A 207 -15.22 -16.33 0.86
CA THR A 207 -14.62 -17.68 0.89
C THR A 207 -14.56 -18.23 2.32
N LEU A 208 -14.23 -17.41 3.32
CA LEU A 208 -14.24 -17.84 4.73
C LEU A 208 -15.66 -18.11 5.25
N VAL A 209 -16.63 -17.27 4.87
CA VAL A 209 -18.04 -17.45 5.25
C VAL A 209 -18.61 -18.74 4.64
N ALA A 210 -18.26 -19.04 3.39
CA ALA A 210 -18.70 -20.25 2.70
C ALA A 210 -18.05 -21.54 3.22
N ASN A 211 -16.93 -21.44 3.95
CA ASN A 211 -16.17 -22.60 4.46
C ASN A 211 -16.01 -22.53 5.99
N PRO A 212 -17.10 -22.56 6.78
CA PRO A 212 -17.09 -22.26 8.21
C PRO A 212 -16.33 -23.27 9.07
N THR A 213 -15.97 -24.44 8.54
CA THR A 213 -15.26 -25.51 9.25
C THR A 213 -13.79 -25.61 8.86
N THR A 214 -13.34 -24.79 7.91
CA THR A 214 -11.96 -24.84 7.39
C THR A 214 -11.21 -23.61 7.88
N GLN A 215 -10.03 -23.81 8.46
CA GLN A 215 -9.16 -22.70 8.84
C GLN A 215 -8.31 -22.29 7.64
N LEU A 216 -8.20 -20.97 7.43
CA LEU A 216 -7.23 -20.39 6.50
C LEU A 216 -5.81 -20.59 7.01
N VAL A 217 -5.61 -20.40 8.31
CA VAL A 217 -4.34 -20.68 8.99
C VAL A 217 -4.58 -21.72 10.08
N ASP A 218 -3.92 -22.86 9.97
CA ASP A 218 -3.92 -23.94 10.97
C ASP A 218 -2.48 -24.30 11.33
N SER A 219 -2.11 -24.09 12.59
CA SER A 219 -0.85 -24.57 13.16
C SER A 219 0.42 -24.23 12.36
N GLY A 220 0.45 -23.06 11.71
CA GLY A 220 1.58 -22.60 10.90
C GLY A 220 1.42 -22.83 9.38
N SER A 221 0.43 -23.60 8.96
CA SER A 221 0.12 -23.85 7.54
C SER A 221 -1.03 -22.98 7.04
N VAL A 222 -1.05 -22.70 5.74
CA VAL A 222 -2.11 -21.94 5.06
C VAL A 222 -2.86 -22.86 4.10
N SER A 223 -4.19 -22.79 4.13
CA SER A 223 -5.06 -23.64 3.31
C SER A 223 -5.00 -23.28 1.82
N LEU A 224 -4.41 -24.17 1.00
CA LEU A 224 -4.38 -24.01 -0.46
C LEU A 224 -5.79 -23.92 -1.07
N SER A 225 -6.75 -24.71 -0.56
CA SER A 225 -8.13 -24.69 -1.06
C SER A 225 -8.81 -23.35 -0.82
N LEU A 226 -8.57 -22.72 0.33
CA LEU A 226 -9.10 -21.38 0.61
C LEU A 226 -8.39 -20.32 -0.24
N VAL A 227 -7.06 -20.33 -0.34
CA VAL A 227 -6.33 -19.40 -1.23
C VAL A 227 -6.80 -19.52 -2.68
N SER A 228 -7.01 -20.74 -3.17
CA SER A 228 -7.56 -21.00 -4.50
C SER A 228 -8.97 -20.44 -4.66
N GLY A 229 -9.83 -20.63 -3.65
CA GLY A 229 -11.16 -20.04 -3.60
C GLY A 229 -11.14 -18.51 -3.62
N ILE A 230 -10.18 -17.87 -2.95
CA ILE A 230 -10.01 -16.41 -2.94
C ILE A 230 -9.67 -15.90 -4.35
N VAL A 231 -8.69 -16.53 -5.03
CA VAL A 231 -8.31 -16.13 -6.39
C VAL A 231 -9.49 -16.24 -7.34
N GLN A 232 -10.18 -17.39 -7.33
CA GLN A 232 -11.32 -17.62 -8.21
C GLN A 232 -12.46 -16.65 -7.91
N LYS A 233 -12.78 -16.45 -6.64
CA LYS A 233 -13.85 -15.54 -6.23
C LYS A 233 -13.53 -14.08 -6.55
N THR A 234 -12.26 -13.68 -6.46
CA THR A 234 -11.83 -12.33 -6.86
C THR A 234 -12.06 -12.11 -8.35
N MET A 235 -11.66 -13.06 -9.20
CA MET A 235 -11.89 -12.98 -10.65
C MET A 235 -13.39 -12.83 -10.96
N GLU A 236 -14.24 -13.62 -10.30
CA GLU A 236 -15.70 -13.47 -10.41
C GLU A 236 -16.16 -12.07 -9.99
N ASN A 237 -15.79 -11.61 -8.79
CA ASN A 237 -16.20 -10.32 -8.24
C ASN A 237 -15.82 -9.17 -9.19
N VAL A 238 -14.59 -9.14 -9.68
CA VAL A 238 -14.12 -8.11 -10.62
C VAL A 238 -14.90 -8.12 -11.93
N THR A 239 -15.31 -9.28 -12.44
CA THR A 239 -16.11 -9.34 -13.67
C THR A 239 -17.55 -8.86 -13.51
N ILE A 240 -18.11 -8.88 -12.29
CA ILE A 240 -19.51 -8.50 -12.02
C ILE A 240 -19.67 -7.15 -11.33
N THR A 241 -18.59 -6.60 -10.77
CA THR A 241 -18.62 -5.32 -10.03
C THR A 241 -19.15 -4.17 -10.89
N ALA A 242 -19.81 -3.22 -10.20
CA ALA A 242 -20.30 -1.97 -10.79
C ALA A 242 -19.30 -0.81 -10.61
N ASN A 243 -18.14 -1.06 -9.98
CA ASN A 243 -17.12 -0.05 -9.78
C ASN A 243 -16.44 0.29 -11.11
N THR A 244 -16.69 1.50 -11.62
CA THR A 244 -16.17 1.97 -12.91
C THR A 244 -14.66 2.14 -12.94
N ALA A 245 -13.99 2.22 -11.78
CA ALA A 245 -12.53 2.14 -11.72
C ALA A 245 -11.99 0.81 -12.28
N LEU A 246 -12.82 -0.24 -12.31
CA LEU A 246 -12.44 -1.57 -12.79
C LEU A 246 -12.90 -1.87 -14.23
N ASP A 247 -13.42 -0.90 -14.99
CA ASP A 247 -13.93 -1.15 -16.35
C ASP A 247 -12.85 -1.74 -17.28
N THR A 248 -11.64 -1.15 -17.27
CA THR A 248 -10.49 -1.65 -18.06
C THR A 248 -10.01 -3.01 -17.52
N VAL A 249 -9.95 -3.16 -16.20
CA VAL A 249 -9.56 -4.41 -15.55
C VAL A 249 -10.50 -5.54 -15.95
N LYS A 250 -11.80 -5.32 -15.84
CA LYS A 250 -12.86 -6.26 -16.20
C LYS A 250 -12.79 -6.67 -17.67
N ALA A 251 -12.60 -5.72 -18.58
CA ALA A 251 -12.48 -6.01 -20.01
C ALA A 251 -11.30 -6.96 -20.30
N ASN A 252 -10.15 -6.74 -19.66
CA ASN A 252 -8.94 -7.54 -19.88
C ASN A 252 -9.00 -8.90 -19.16
N LEU A 253 -9.49 -8.92 -17.91
CA LEU A 253 -9.59 -10.16 -17.14
C LEU A 253 -10.67 -11.11 -17.66
N GLY A 254 -11.70 -10.60 -18.34
CA GLY A 254 -12.76 -11.41 -18.93
C GLY A 254 -12.30 -12.45 -19.97
N ALA A 255 -11.05 -12.35 -20.47
CA ALA A 255 -10.46 -13.33 -21.37
C ALA A 255 -9.85 -14.55 -20.65
N TYR A 256 -9.63 -14.47 -19.33
CA TYR A 256 -8.91 -15.49 -18.56
C TYR A 256 -9.84 -16.39 -17.75
N SER A 257 -9.45 -17.66 -17.62
CA SER A 257 -10.12 -18.66 -16.80
C SER A 257 -9.73 -18.48 -15.34
N ALA A 258 -10.70 -18.25 -14.46
CA ALA A 258 -10.48 -18.16 -13.01
C ALA A 258 -9.78 -19.41 -12.45
N GLY A 259 -10.17 -20.60 -12.94
CA GLY A 259 -9.53 -21.87 -12.56
C GLY A 259 -8.08 -21.97 -13.02
N SER A 260 -7.77 -21.49 -14.23
CA SER A 260 -6.38 -21.49 -14.76
C SER A 260 -5.49 -20.51 -14.02
N VAL A 261 -5.98 -19.29 -13.74
CA VAL A 261 -5.25 -18.29 -12.93
C VAL A 261 -4.99 -18.87 -11.54
N SER A 262 -6.01 -19.43 -10.88
CA SER A 262 -5.90 -20.05 -9.56
C SER A 262 -4.90 -21.21 -9.54
N ALA A 263 -4.95 -22.13 -10.51
CA ALA A 263 -4.02 -23.25 -10.59
C ALA A 263 -2.57 -22.82 -10.74
N LEU A 264 -2.30 -21.70 -11.43
CA LEU A 264 -0.95 -21.17 -11.59
C LEU A 264 -0.44 -20.50 -10.30
N VAL A 265 -1.23 -19.64 -9.64
CA VAL A 265 -0.67 -18.71 -8.63
C VAL A 265 -0.90 -19.14 -7.17
N SER A 266 -1.95 -19.92 -6.90
CA SER A 266 -2.42 -20.12 -5.52
C SER A 266 -1.39 -20.80 -4.62
N GLU A 267 -0.62 -21.75 -5.16
CA GLU A 267 0.41 -22.47 -4.42
C GLU A 267 1.57 -21.56 -4.00
N ALA A 268 2.00 -20.64 -4.89
CA ALA A 268 3.04 -19.67 -4.58
C ALA A 268 2.56 -18.65 -3.53
N ILE A 269 1.34 -18.11 -3.69
CA ILE A 269 0.73 -17.15 -2.73
C ILE A 269 0.58 -17.80 -1.35
N LYS A 270 0.09 -19.05 -1.31
CA LYS A 270 -0.06 -19.85 -0.09
C LYS A 270 1.26 -19.97 0.65
N VAL A 271 2.36 -20.32 -0.03
CA VAL A 271 3.67 -20.47 0.61
C VAL A 271 4.25 -19.15 1.10
N GLN A 272 4.09 -18.05 0.35
CA GLN A 272 4.50 -16.73 0.85
C GLN A 272 3.78 -16.36 2.16
N ALA A 273 2.47 -16.62 2.25
CA ALA A 273 1.71 -16.40 3.46
C ALA A 273 2.16 -17.32 4.61
N GLU A 274 2.45 -18.61 4.34
CA GLU A 274 2.99 -19.54 5.34
C GLU A 274 4.33 -19.08 5.91
N THR A 275 5.23 -18.57 5.06
CA THR A 275 6.52 -18.03 5.50
C THR A 275 6.34 -16.93 6.55
N LEU A 276 5.34 -16.07 6.39
CA LEU A 276 5.03 -15.02 7.36
C LEU A 276 4.42 -15.57 8.66
N VAL A 277 3.51 -16.55 8.56
CA VAL A 277 2.93 -17.21 9.73
C VAL A 277 4.01 -17.93 10.56
N GLN A 278 5.01 -18.52 9.90
CA GLN A 278 6.09 -19.29 10.53
C GLN A 278 7.30 -18.44 10.95
N SER A 279 7.31 -17.15 10.59
CA SER A 279 8.45 -16.27 10.87
C SER A 279 8.66 -16.04 12.37
N THR A 280 9.92 -15.94 12.78
CA THR A 280 10.25 -15.43 14.12
C THR A 280 9.97 -13.92 14.17
N ASP A 281 9.73 -13.39 15.37
CA ASP A 281 9.49 -11.95 15.56
C ASP A 281 10.63 -11.08 15.02
N ALA A 282 11.87 -11.57 15.10
CA ALA A 282 13.06 -10.87 14.59
C ALA A 282 13.14 -10.88 13.06
N ALA A 283 12.66 -11.94 12.40
CA ALA A 283 12.72 -12.08 10.94
C ALA A 283 11.49 -11.48 10.23
N LEU A 284 10.39 -11.28 10.95
CA LEU A 284 9.08 -10.94 10.37
C LEU A 284 9.14 -9.71 9.46
N THR A 285 9.77 -8.61 9.90
CA THR A 285 9.87 -7.39 9.09
C THR A 285 10.65 -7.63 7.80
N GLN A 286 11.80 -8.31 7.86
CA GLN A 286 12.62 -8.59 6.67
C GLN A 286 11.87 -9.49 5.67
N GLN A 287 11.21 -10.54 6.16
CA GLN A 287 10.41 -11.43 5.32
C GLN A 287 9.22 -10.70 4.70
N THR A 288 8.52 -9.86 5.48
CA THR A 288 7.40 -9.06 4.99
C THR A 288 7.86 -8.09 3.90
N THR A 289 8.96 -7.35 4.11
CA THR A 289 9.52 -6.45 3.08
C THR A 289 9.86 -7.22 1.80
N SER A 290 10.57 -8.34 1.93
CA SER A 290 10.97 -9.15 0.77
C SER A 290 9.75 -9.65 -0.01
N LEU A 291 8.75 -10.20 0.67
CA LEU A 291 7.55 -10.76 0.05
C LEU A 291 6.59 -9.72 -0.53
N GLN A 292 6.40 -8.58 0.13
CA GLN A 292 5.59 -7.47 -0.39
C GLN A 292 6.23 -6.80 -1.61
N SER A 293 7.56 -6.87 -1.74
CA SER A 293 8.26 -6.31 -2.90
C SER A 293 8.44 -7.31 -4.05
N ASN A 294 8.15 -8.60 -3.83
CA ASN A 294 8.45 -9.68 -4.77
C ASN A 294 7.40 -9.74 -5.91
N PRO A 295 7.77 -9.41 -7.16
CA PRO A 295 6.84 -9.37 -8.29
C PRO A 295 6.77 -10.69 -9.08
N VAL A 296 7.51 -11.73 -8.68
CA VAL A 296 7.69 -12.98 -9.47
C VAL A 296 6.35 -13.61 -9.83
N ILE A 297 5.41 -13.74 -8.88
CA ILE A 297 4.09 -14.36 -9.12
C ILE A 297 3.32 -13.60 -10.20
N ALA A 298 3.17 -12.29 -10.02
CA ALA A 298 2.42 -11.43 -10.93
C ALA A 298 3.08 -11.36 -12.32
N ASN A 299 4.42 -11.29 -12.36
CA ASN A 299 5.19 -11.22 -13.59
C ASN A 299 5.12 -12.53 -14.38
N THR A 300 5.24 -13.68 -13.70
CA THR A 300 5.08 -14.99 -14.34
C THR A 300 3.67 -15.17 -14.89
N ALA A 301 2.63 -14.80 -14.12
CA ALA A 301 1.26 -14.84 -14.61
C ALA A 301 1.08 -13.98 -15.88
N SER A 302 1.65 -12.77 -15.89
CA SER A 302 1.61 -11.88 -17.06
C SER A 302 2.33 -12.46 -18.28
N GLN A 303 3.52 -13.03 -18.13
CA GLN A 303 4.27 -13.63 -19.24
C GLN A 303 3.60 -14.91 -19.77
N LEU A 304 2.82 -15.59 -18.92
CA LEU A 304 2.08 -16.80 -19.26
C LEU A 304 0.60 -16.56 -19.58
N ALA A 305 0.18 -15.30 -19.76
CA ALA A 305 -1.22 -14.93 -19.94
C ALA A 305 -1.92 -15.70 -21.07
N ALA A 306 -1.21 -16.07 -22.13
CA ALA A 306 -1.75 -16.88 -23.24
C ALA A 306 -2.23 -18.27 -22.79
N LEU A 307 -1.57 -18.88 -21.79
CA LEU A 307 -1.97 -20.16 -21.18
C LEU A 307 -3.15 -20.02 -20.20
N LEU A 308 -3.52 -18.80 -19.80
CA LEU A 308 -4.58 -18.57 -18.82
C LEU A 308 -5.95 -18.35 -19.46
N THR A 309 -6.05 -18.36 -20.79
CA THR A 309 -7.28 -17.98 -21.50
C THR A 309 -8.38 -19.04 -21.41
N ILE A 310 -9.64 -18.59 -21.42
CA ILE A 310 -10.82 -19.47 -21.30
C ILE A 310 -10.86 -20.53 -22.42
N GLY A 311 -10.47 -20.17 -23.64
CA GLY A 311 -10.58 -21.05 -24.82
C GLY A 311 -9.71 -22.31 -24.78
N ILE A 312 -8.71 -22.37 -23.90
CA ILE A 312 -7.79 -23.51 -23.76
C ILE A 312 -7.83 -24.15 -22.37
N ALA A 313 -8.59 -23.60 -21.42
CA ALA A 313 -8.56 -24.03 -20.02
C ALA A 313 -8.81 -25.54 -19.83
N ASN A 314 -9.68 -26.13 -20.65
CA ASN A 314 -10.00 -27.56 -20.60
C ASN A 314 -8.97 -28.47 -21.29
N LYS A 315 -7.92 -27.92 -21.91
CA LYS A 315 -6.89 -28.67 -22.64
C LYS A 315 -5.57 -28.81 -21.86
N ILE A 316 -5.43 -28.05 -20.78
CA ILE A 316 -4.17 -27.88 -20.05
C ILE A 316 -4.37 -28.19 -18.58
N ASP A 317 -3.27 -28.49 -17.90
CA ASP A 317 -3.20 -28.59 -16.44
C ASP A 317 -2.01 -27.75 -15.97
N LEU A 318 -2.28 -26.74 -15.15
CA LEU A 318 -1.29 -25.77 -14.68
C LEU A 318 -0.77 -26.09 -13.27
N THR A 319 -1.19 -27.20 -12.67
CA THR A 319 -0.81 -27.57 -11.29
C THR A 319 0.70 -27.73 -11.12
N ALA A 320 1.36 -28.39 -12.07
CA ALA A 320 2.81 -28.53 -12.10
C ALA A 320 3.51 -27.17 -12.28
N MET A 321 2.97 -26.30 -13.14
CA MET A 321 3.49 -24.94 -13.33
C MET A 321 3.38 -24.12 -12.05
N GLY A 322 2.27 -24.21 -11.32
CA GLY A 322 2.11 -23.52 -10.03
C GLY A 322 3.09 -24.02 -8.96
N THR A 323 3.40 -25.32 -8.99
CA THR A 323 4.43 -25.93 -8.13
C THR A 323 5.83 -25.40 -8.43
N ASP A 324 6.17 -25.20 -9.71
CA ASP A 324 7.45 -24.61 -10.10
C ASP A 324 7.50 -23.10 -9.86
N LEU A 325 6.40 -22.37 -10.09
CA LEU A 325 6.28 -20.96 -9.76
C LEU A 325 6.48 -20.72 -8.26
N ARG A 326 5.91 -21.56 -7.39
CA ARG A 326 6.16 -21.50 -5.95
C ARG A 326 7.66 -21.51 -5.64
N ARG A 327 8.44 -22.39 -6.28
CA ARG A 327 9.90 -22.47 -6.07
C ARG A 327 10.65 -21.23 -6.56
N LEU A 328 10.16 -20.57 -7.60
CA LEU A 328 10.74 -19.32 -8.11
C LEU A 328 10.38 -18.12 -7.22
N ALA A 329 9.19 -18.14 -6.62
CA ALA A 329 8.66 -17.06 -5.79
C ALA A 329 9.11 -17.13 -4.32
N ASP A 330 9.82 -18.19 -3.93
CA ASP A 330 10.42 -18.35 -2.60
C ASP A 330 11.66 -17.44 -2.47
N THR A 331 11.71 -16.68 -1.39
CA THR A 331 12.76 -15.68 -1.10
C THR A 331 14.12 -16.32 -0.84
N ASN A 332 14.16 -17.63 -0.54
CA ASN A 332 15.39 -18.37 -0.30
C ASN A 332 16.07 -18.86 -1.58
N THR A 333 15.41 -18.79 -2.73
CA THR A 333 15.81 -19.53 -3.94
C THR A 333 15.92 -18.66 -5.19
N ASN A 334 16.03 -17.33 -5.07
CA ASN A 334 16.14 -16.37 -6.18
C ASN A 334 16.72 -16.99 -7.46
N ASN A 335 15.84 -17.34 -8.41
CA ASN A 335 16.14 -17.97 -9.70
C ASN A 335 16.99 -19.26 -9.65
N ASP A 336 16.63 -20.23 -8.81
CA ASP A 336 17.14 -21.60 -8.91
C ASP A 336 17.02 -22.06 -10.37
N SER A 337 18.16 -22.30 -11.02
CA SER A 337 18.22 -22.68 -12.43
C SER A 337 17.44 -23.97 -12.70
N ALA A 338 17.29 -24.84 -11.70
CA ALA A 338 16.46 -26.03 -11.79
C ALA A 338 14.96 -25.69 -11.78
N ALA A 339 14.53 -24.65 -11.04
CA ALA A 339 13.13 -24.21 -11.01
C ALA A 339 12.75 -23.54 -12.34
N SER A 340 13.63 -22.70 -12.87
CA SER A 340 13.44 -22.06 -14.18
C SER A 340 13.35 -23.09 -15.31
N THR A 341 14.20 -24.13 -15.25
CA THR A 341 14.21 -25.22 -16.23
C THR A 341 12.94 -26.08 -16.14
N ALA A 342 12.51 -26.42 -14.92
CA ALA A 342 11.27 -27.17 -14.69
C ALA A 342 10.05 -26.40 -15.22
N LEU A 343 9.95 -25.10 -14.91
CA LEU A 343 8.88 -24.25 -15.41
C LEU A 343 8.87 -24.18 -16.94
N MET A 344 10.02 -23.96 -17.60
CA MET A 344 10.06 -23.92 -19.07
C MET A 344 9.69 -25.25 -19.74
N SER A 345 10.07 -26.37 -19.12
CA SER A 345 9.66 -27.70 -19.58
C SER A 345 8.14 -27.85 -19.55
N GLU A 346 7.52 -27.43 -18.45
CA GLU A 346 6.08 -27.51 -18.29
C GLU A 346 5.33 -26.52 -19.21
N VAL A 347 5.85 -25.29 -19.40
CA VAL A 347 5.33 -24.33 -20.38
C VAL A 347 5.33 -24.93 -21.79
N THR A 348 6.42 -25.62 -22.18
CA THR A 348 6.51 -26.27 -23.49
C THR A 348 5.48 -27.38 -23.63
N LEU A 349 5.28 -28.19 -22.58
CA LEU A 349 4.29 -29.25 -22.57
C LEU A 349 2.86 -28.68 -22.72
N GLN A 350 2.51 -27.66 -21.94
CA GLN A 350 1.16 -27.10 -21.91
C GLN A 350 0.84 -26.27 -23.16
N THR A 351 1.80 -25.55 -23.72
CA THR A 351 1.63 -24.87 -25.03
C THR A 351 1.39 -25.87 -26.16
N GLY A 352 2.10 -27.00 -26.15
CA GLY A 352 1.86 -28.12 -27.07
C GLY A 352 0.46 -28.72 -26.95
N LYS A 353 -0.02 -28.99 -25.72
CA LYS A 353 -1.39 -29.48 -25.48
C LYS A 353 -2.46 -28.46 -25.90
N ALA A 354 -2.22 -27.17 -25.64
CA ALA A 354 -3.14 -26.10 -26.01
C ALA A 354 -3.20 -25.84 -27.52
N GLY A 355 -2.16 -26.22 -28.27
CA GLY A 355 -2.02 -25.94 -29.70
C GLY A 355 -1.70 -24.47 -29.99
N ILE A 356 -0.98 -23.80 -29.08
CA ILE A 356 -0.56 -22.40 -29.24
C ILE A 356 0.95 -22.32 -29.53
N ALA A 357 1.41 -21.16 -30.01
CA ALA A 357 2.83 -20.93 -30.26
C ALA A 357 3.65 -21.10 -28.95
N PRO A 358 4.89 -21.63 -29.03
CA PRO A 358 5.77 -21.70 -27.87
C PRO A 358 5.94 -20.34 -27.21
N LEU A 359 5.83 -20.31 -25.87
CA LEU A 359 6.07 -19.12 -25.06
C LEU A 359 7.50 -19.13 -24.55
N SER A 360 8.08 -17.94 -24.39
CA SER A 360 9.38 -17.73 -23.74
C SER A 360 9.15 -16.95 -22.45
N ILE A 361 9.87 -17.32 -21.39
CA ILE A 361 9.92 -16.57 -20.13
C ILE A 361 11.28 -15.88 -20.03
N ASP A 362 11.27 -14.59 -19.70
CA ASP A 362 12.48 -13.88 -19.27
C ASP A 362 12.59 -13.95 -17.73
N PHE A 363 13.38 -14.90 -17.25
CA PHE A 363 13.63 -15.10 -15.81
C PHE A 363 14.42 -13.96 -15.17
N THR A 364 15.13 -13.14 -15.96
CA THR A 364 15.85 -11.97 -15.43
C THR A 364 14.93 -10.78 -15.15
N ASP A 365 13.74 -10.79 -15.74
CA ASP A 365 12.72 -9.76 -15.53
C ASP A 365 11.66 -10.16 -14.49
N LEU A 366 11.55 -11.45 -14.13
CA LEU A 366 10.58 -11.89 -13.12
C LEU A 366 10.76 -11.22 -11.75
N SER A 367 11.99 -10.91 -11.34
CA SER A 367 12.28 -10.25 -10.05
C SER A 367 12.22 -8.73 -10.12
N LYS A 368 12.07 -8.13 -11.31
CA LYS A 368 11.98 -6.68 -11.49
C LYS A 368 10.51 -6.26 -11.57
N PRO A 369 10.12 -5.05 -11.16
CA PRO A 369 8.80 -4.55 -11.48
C PRO A 369 8.59 -4.54 -13.00
N ASN A 370 7.46 -5.05 -13.51
CA ASN A 370 7.20 -5.09 -14.96
C ASN A 370 6.91 -3.69 -15.56
N ASN A 371 6.32 -2.80 -14.76
CA ASN A 371 5.85 -1.49 -15.18
C ASN A 371 6.36 -0.45 -14.19
N TYR A 372 7.45 0.23 -14.52
CA TYR A 372 8.05 1.26 -13.66
C TYR A 372 8.92 2.25 -14.43
N PHE A 373 9.24 3.36 -13.78
CA PHE A 373 10.27 4.29 -14.22
C PHE A 373 11.60 3.96 -13.54
N ALA A 374 12.59 3.52 -14.32
CA ALA A 374 13.94 3.37 -13.79
C ALA A 374 14.62 4.74 -13.74
N ILE A 375 15.33 5.04 -12.65
CA ILE A 375 16.16 6.24 -12.57
C ILE A 375 17.33 6.07 -13.53
N ARG A 376 17.47 7.02 -14.48
CA ARG A 376 18.51 6.99 -15.50
C ARG A 376 19.87 7.10 -14.84
N ASP A 377 20.72 6.13 -15.14
CA ASP A 377 22.09 5.99 -14.64
C ASP A 377 22.19 6.01 -13.10
N ASP A 378 21.09 5.67 -12.40
CA ASP A 378 20.94 5.83 -10.95
C ASP A 378 21.53 7.15 -10.47
N SER A 379 21.04 8.25 -11.03
CA SER A 379 21.59 9.57 -10.77
C SER A 379 20.53 10.62 -10.49
N VAL A 380 20.91 11.59 -9.66
CA VAL A 380 20.15 12.82 -9.39
C VAL A 380 20.91 14.00 -9.99
N ASN A 381 20.18 14.92 -10.61
CA ASN A 381 20.72 16.19 -11.06
C ASN A 381 20.43 17.27 -10.02
N LEU A 382 21.46 17.92 -9.50
CA LEU A 382 21.36 19.06 -8.59
C LEU A 382 22.05 20.26 -9.25
N ASN A 383 21.31 21.35 -9.49
CA ASN A 383 21.80 22.56 -10.15
C ASN A 383 22.53 22.32 -11.49
N GLY A 384 22.09 21.34 -12.28
CA GLY A 384 22.73 20.99 -13.55
C GLY A 384 23.88 19.98 -13.42
N HIS A 385 24.32 19.64 -12.20
CA HIS A 385 25.35 18.62 -11.96
C HIS A 385 24.74 17.26 -11.63
N THR A 386 25.30 16.20 -12.22
CA THR A 386 24.83 14.83 -12.00
C THR A 386 25.65 14.15 -10.91
N TYR A 387 24.97 13.54 -9.95
CA TYR A 387 25.55 12.71 -8.89
C TYR A 387 24.88 11.34 -8.92
N THR A 388 25.63 10.26 -8.67
CA THR A 388 24.99 8.95 -8.51
C THR A 388 24.13 8.92 -7.25
N LEU A 389 23.13 8.04 -7.19
CA LEU A 389 22.30 7.88 -6.00
C LEU A 389 23.13 7.42 -4.80
N ASP A 390 24.15 6.58 -5.02
CA ASP A 390 25.10 6.22 -3.96
C ASP A 390 25.85 7.44 -3.40
N GLN A 391 26.36 8.32 -4.28
CA GLN A 391 26.97 9.58 -3.85
C GLN A 391 25.96 10.46 -3.09
N PHE A 392 24.75 10.59 -3.62
CA PHE A 392 23.69 11.40 -3.03
C PHE A 392 23.28 10.91 -1.64
N MET A 393 23.10 9.59 -1.47
CA MET A 393 22.78 8.97 -0.18
C MET A 393 23.92 9.13 0.84
N ASN A 394 25.18 9.00 0.39
CA ASN A 394 26.36 9.17 1.24
C ASN A 394 26.72 10.63 1.51
N GLY A 395 26.12 11.57 0.77
CA GLY A 395 26.33 13.00 0.92
C GLY A 395 27.15 13.62 -0.22
N VAL A 396 26.60 14.63 -0.89
CA VAL A 396 27.27 15.38 -1.96
C VAL A 396 27.57 16.81 -1.56
N SER A 397 28.67 17.37 -2.06
CA SER A 397 29.03 18.77 -1.86
C SER A 397 28.76 19.59 -3.11
N LEU A 398 27.94 20.62 -2.98
CA LEU A 398 27.72 21.65 -4.00
C LEU A 398 28.75 22.76 -3.78
N ALA A 399 29.90 22.63 -4.45
CA ALA A 399 31.05 23.53 -4.30
C ALA A 399 31.02 24.75 -5.25
N GLN A 400 30.04 24.83 -6.17
CA GLN A 400 29.92 25.91 -7.14
C GLN A 400 28.69 26.78 -6.86
N LYS A 401 28.78 28.07 -7.18
CA LYS A 401 27.62 28.97 -7.13
C LYS A 401 26.51 28.44 -8.07
N PRO A 402 25.24 28.51 -7.68
CA PRO A 402 24.70 29.19 -6.49
C PRO A 402 24.88 28.39 -5.19
N SER A 403 25.09 29.10 -4.07
CA SER A 403 25.16 28.52 -2.71
C SER A 403 23.76 28.15 -2.18
N SER A 404 22.98 27.44 -3.00
CA SER A 404 21.62 26.98 -2.71
C SER A 404 21.21 25.84 -3.65
N ILE A 405 20.15 25.09 -3.34
CA ILE A 405 19.61 24.00 -4.18
C ILE A 405 18.47 24.56 -5.05
N ASN A 406 18.76 24.98 -6.27
CA ASN A 406 17.83 25.72 -7.11
C ASN A 406 16.98 24.79 -7.98
N THR A 407 17.60 23.74 -8.50
CA THR A 407 16.92 22.74 -9.32
C THR A 407 17.29 21.35 -8.90
N VAL A 408 16.30 20.47 -8.83
CA VAL A 408 16.52 19.03 -8.67
C VAL A 408 15.85 18.29 -9.80
N GLY A 409 16.56 17.35 -10.43
CA GLY A 409 16.03 16.61 -11.55
C GLY A 409 16.39 15.13 -11.56
N PHE A 410 15.53 14.34 -12.20
CA PHE A 410 15.70 12.90 -12.39
C PHE A 410 15.44 12.53 -13.83
N GLY A 411 16.43 11.91 -14.47
CA GLY A 411 16.20 11.22 -15.72
C GLY A 411 15.41 9.95 -15.49
N LEU A 412 14.37 9.70 -16.29
CA LEU A 412 13.55 8.50 -16.18
C LEU A 412 13.65 7.66 -17.45
N ILE A 413 13.87 6.36 -17.28
CA ILE A 413 13.79 5.35 -18.34
C ILE A 413 12.48 4.59 -18.17
N VAL A 414 11.69 4.54 -19.24
CA VAL A 414 10.39 3.87 -19.26
C VAL A 414 10.59 2.36 -19.43
N LYS A 415 10.25 1.57 -18.40
CA LYS A 415 10.28 0.10 -18.44
C LYS A 415 8.86 -0.46 -18.45
N GLY A 416 8.55 -1.26 -19.47
CA GLY A 416 7.19 -1.73 -19.73
C GLY A 416 6.21 -0.58 -20.00
N ASN A 417 5.10 -0.60 -19.26
CA ASN A 417 3.99 0.34 -19.33
C ASN A 417 3.74 0.96 -17.94
N PRO A 418 4.64 1.82 -17.42
CA PRO A 418 4.57 2.36 -16.06
C PRO A 418 3.33 3.22 -15.79
N ILE A 419 2.68 3.72 -16.85
CA ILE A 419 1.39 4.38 -16.78
C ILE A 419 0.42 3.52 -17.60
N PRO A 420 -0.57 2.87 -16.97
CA PRO A 420 -1.57 2.09 -17.68
C PRO A 420 -2.47 3.00 -18.52
N LYS A 421 -3.20 2.40 -19.47
CA LYS A 421 -4.19 3.15 -20.23
C LYS A 421 -5.41 3.39 -19.34
N ASN A 422 -5.91 4.62 -19.32
CA ASN A 422 -7.21 4.91 -18.74
C ASN A 422 -8.35 4.36 -19.63
N SER A 423 -9.60 4.55 -19.21
CA SER A 423 -10.80 4.12 -19.95
C SER A 423 -10.91 4.71 -21.36
N GLN A 424 -10.20 5.81 -21.65
CA GLN A 424 -10.12 6.44 -22.97
C GLN A 424 -8.94 5.95 -23.81
N GLY A 425 -8.16 4.98 -23.32
CA GLY A 425 -6.99 4.43 -24.00
C GLY A 425 -5.71 5.28 -23.90
N VAL A 426 -5.74 6.37 -23.12
CA VAL A 426 -4.62 7.32 -22.95
C VAL A 426 -3.79 6.92 -21.72
N ARG A 427 -2.46 6.98 -21.84
CA ARG A 427 -1.54 6.69 -20.73
C ARG A 427 -1.27 7.94 -19.91
N THR A 428 -2.23 8.32 -19.07
CA THR A 428 -2.11 9.44 -18.15
C THR A 428 -2.46 8.99 -16.75
N THR A 429 -1.65 9.37 -15.76
CA THR A 429 -1.93 9.14 -14.33
C THR A 429 -1.77 10.43 -13.53
N LYS A 430 -2.54 10.54 -12.45
CA LYS A 430 -2.42 11.64 -11.49
C LYS A 430 -1.31 11.32 -10.50
N VAL A 431 -0.37 12.24 -10.36
CA VAL A 431 0.71 12.17 -9.36
C VAL A 431 0.66 13.39 -8.46
N ALA A 432 1.02 13.20 -7.19
CA ALA A 432 1.41 14.26 -6.28
C ALA A 432 2.94 14.24 -6.17
N LEU A 433 3.53 15.42 -5.95
CA LEU A 433 4.98 15.60 -5.88
C LEU A 433 5.32 16.31 -4.59
N GLY A 434 6.36 15.86 -3.90
CA GLY A 434 6.84 16.54 -2.70
C GLY A 434 8.35 16.63 -2.66
N ILE A 435 8.82 17.73 -2.08
CA ILE A 435 10.24 17.96 -1.79
C ILE A 435 10.34 18.49 -0.37
N GLU A 436 11.20 17.88 0.42
CA GLU A 436 11.55 18.33 1.77
C GLU A 436 13.05 18.54 1.84
N VAL A 437 13.45 19.68 2.39
CA VAL A 437 14.84 19.95 2.70
C VAL A 437 14.93 20.37 4.15
N THR A 438 15.66 19.58 4.94
CA THR A 438 15.78 19.77 6.37
C THR A 438 17.25 19.93 6.74
N ASP A 439 17.57 20.95 7.53
CA ASP A 439 18.92 21.12 8.05
C ASP A 439 19.26 20.01 9.05
N THR A 440 20.44 19.41 8.88
CA THR A 440 20.91 18.32 9.75
C THR A 440 21.59 18.85 11.02
N GLY A 441 21.88 20.14 11.09
CA GLY A 441 22.41 20.85 12.24
C GLY A 441 21.32 21.46 13.15
N ALA A 442 21.77 22.17 14.18
CA ALA A 442 20.89 22.71 15.23
C ALA A 442 20.03 23.93 14.82
N SER A 443 20.11 24.39 13.56
CA SER A 443 19.41 25.61 13.13
C SER A 443 17.90 25.42 13.01
N GLY A 444 17.43 24.18 12.84
CA GLY A 444 16.02 23.85 12.64
C GLY A 444 15.42 24.42 11.35
N ARG A 445 16.25 24.78 10.37
CA ARG A 445 15.79 25.20 9.03
C ARG A 445 15.09 24.04 8.33
N VAL A 446 13.94 24.33 7.73
CA VAL A 446 13.20 23.36 6.93
C VAL A 446 12.49 24.06 5.79
N LEU A 447 12.33 23.34 4.69
CA LEU A 447 11.52 23.72 3.56
C LEU A 447 10.76 22.49 3.07
N GLN A 448 9.46 22.66 2.88
CA GLN A 448 8.56 21.60 2.45
C GLN A 448 7.69 22.14 1.33
N PHE A 449 7.61 21.37 0.26
CA PHE A 449 6.74 21.59 -0.89
C PHE A 449 5.90 20.35 -1.11
N VAL A 450 4.59 20.51 -1.31
CA VAL A 450 3.71 19.46 -1.83
C VAL A 450 2.83 20.06 -2.92
N LEU A 451 2.98 19.55 -4.14
CA LEU A 451 1.99 19.71 -5.20
C LEU A 451 1.00 18.54 -5.08
N ASP A 452 -0.27 18.87 -4.84
CA ASP A 452 -1.32 17.85 -4.68
C ASP A 452 -1.64 17.09 -5.97
N ARG A 453 -1.43 17.71 -7.13
CA ARG A 453 -1.77 17.12 -8.43
C ARG A 453 -0.92 17.63 -9.58
N ALA A 454 -0.45 16.68 -10.38
CA ALA A 454 0.03 16.83 -11.74
C ALA A 454 -0.42 15.63 -12.57
N ASP A 455 -0.70 15.84 -13.85
CA ASP A 455 -1.01 14.75 -14.77
C ASP A 455 0.28 14.38 -15.51
N LEU A 456 0.79 13.18 -15.25
CA LEU A 456 1.95 12.60 -15.96
C LEU A 456 1.42 11.75 -17.12
N THR A 457 1.88 12.05 -18.33
CA THR A 457 1.44 11.38 -19.55
C THR A 457 2.62 10.73 -20.27
N LEU A 458 2.43 9.50 -20.73
CA LEU A 458 3.38 8.77 -21.57
C LEU A 458 2.84 8.70 -22.99
N ASP A 459 3.54 9.29 -23.96
CA ASP A 459 3.12 9.25 -25.35
C ASP A 459 3.42 7.90 -26.04
N SER A 460 3.05 7.77 -27.31
CA SER A 460 3.31 6.56 -28.10
C SER A 460 4.80 6.26 -28.33
N ASN A 461 5.66 7.28 -28.21
CA ASN A 461 7.11 7.18 -28.36
C ASN A 461 7.83 6.97 -27.02
N LYS A 462 7.09 6.75 -25.94
CA LYS A 462 7.61 6.65 -24.56
C LYS A 462 8.29 7.94 -24.08
N GLN A 463 7.88 9.10 -24.59
CA GLN A 463 8.23 10.40 -24.03
C GLN A 463 7.25 10.80 -22.95
N LEU A 464 7.78 11.32 -21.85
CA LEU A 464 7.03 11.81 -20.72
C LEU A 464 6.65 13.28 -20.94
N LEU A 465 5.40 13.59 -20.64
CA LEU A 465 4.88 14.94 -20.54
C LEU A 465 4.27 15.14 -19.16
N ILE A 466 4.39 16.34 -18.62
CA ILE A 466 3.73 16.72 -17.36
C ILE A 466 2.88 17.95 -17.59
N SER A 467 1.67 17.94 -17.05
CA SER A 467 0.83 19.12 -16.91
C SER A 467 0.40 19.28 -15.46
N VAL A 468 0.19 20.52 -15.04
CA VAL A 468 -0.35 20.87 -13.72
C VAL A 468 -1.71 21.50 -13.96
N PRO A 469 -2.81 20.78 -13.65
CA PRO A 469 -4.17 21.30 -13.78
C PRO A 469 -4.37 22.60 -12.98
N ALA A 470 -5.25 23.49 -13.46
CA ALA A 470 -5.46 24.80 -12.83
C ALA A 470 -6.05 24.74 -11.40
N ASP A 471 -6.76 23.65 -11.08
CA ASP A 471 -7.32 23.33 -9.76
C ASP A 471 -6.28 22.72 -8.79
N SER A 472 -5.05 22.51 -9.25
CA SER A 472 -3.96 22.00 -8.39
C SER A 472 -3.43 23.09 -7.46
N ASN A 473 -3.01 22.67 -6.27
CA ASN A 473 -2.47 23.53 -5.24
C ASN A 473 -1.06 23.10 -4.85
N LEU A 474 -0.21 24.09 -4.61
CA LEU A 474 1.15 23.91 -4.11
C LEU A 474 1.22 24.45 -2.69
N TYR A 475 1.35 23.54 -1.75
CA TYR A 475 1.47 23.82 -0.33
C TYR A 475 2.93 23.99 0.01
N VAL A 476 3.26 25.10 0.66
CA VAL A 476 4.63 25.46 0.98
C VAL A 476 4.73 25.81 2.45
N TYR A 477 5.67 25.15 3.14
CA TYR A 477 6.10 25.54 4.47
C TYR A 477 7.60 25.79 4.47
N SER A 478 8.04 26.85 5.12
CA SER A 478 9.46 27.10 5.35
C SER A 478 9.68 27.64 6.76
N LYS A 479 10.84 27.33 7.33
CA LYS A 479 11.32 27.90 8.59
C LYS A 479 12.79 28.29 8.44
N THR A 480 13.13 29.51 8.83
CA THR A 480 14.50 30.03 8.84
C THR A 480 15.23 29.66 10.13
N SER A 481 16.56 29.84 10.16
CA SER A 481 17.37 29.68 11.36
C SER A 481 17.04 30.69 12.47
N SER A 482 16.44 31.83 12.10
CA SER A 482 15.90 32.81 13.05
C SER A 482 14.51 32.46 13.58
N GLY A 483 13.95 31.31 13.20
CA GLY A 483 12.65 30.83 13.64
C GLY A 483 11.45 31.45 12.91
N ILE A 484 11.68 32.27 11.89
CA ILE A 484 10.61 32.83 11.05
C ILE A 484 10.04 31.70 10.19
N SER A 485 8.72 31.50 10.22
CA SER A 485 8.06 30.51 9.40
C SER A 485 7.07 31.13 8.40
N VAL A 486 7.05 30.59 7.18
CA VAL A 486 6.04 30.90 6.16
C VAL A 486 5.26 29.62 5.89
N ASN A 487 3.93 29.72 5.89
CA ASN A 487 3.01 28.69 5.42
C ASN A 487 2.07 29.31 4.40
N LYS A 488 2.11 28.85 3.15
CA LYS A 488 1.25 29.36 2.07
C LYS A 488 0.74 28.24 1.16
N THR A 489 -0.46 28.44 0.65
CA THR A 489 -1.03 27.66 -0.46
C THR A 489 -1.02 28.52 -1.71
N LEU A 490 -0.42 28.01 -2.78
CA LEU A 490 -0.43 28.62 -4.10
C LEU A 490 -1.44 27.91 -4.99
N THR A 491 -2.37 28.68 -5.56
CA THR A 491 -3.50 28.21 -6.40
C THR A 491 -3.35 28.73 -7.83
N ASN A 492 -4.09 28.17 -8.80
CA ASN A 492 -4.05 28.61 -10.22
C ASN A 492 -2.64 28.53 -10.82
N LEU A 493 -1.97 27.43 -10.52
CA LEU A 493 -0.59 27.19 -10.91
C LEU A 493 -0.47 27.01 -12.43
N ASN A 494 0.64 27.46 -13.01
CA ASN A 494 1.05 27.05 -14.34
C ASN A 494 2.28 26.14 -14.24
N ALA A 495 2.17 24.90 -14.71
CA ALA A 495 3.20 23.86 -14.61
C ALA A 495 4.62 24.34 -14.96
N HIS A 496 4.75 25.06 -16.07
CA HIS A 496 6.03 25.58 -16.59
C HIS A 496 6.73 26.55 -15.63
N GLN A 497 6.04 27.00 -14.59
CA GLN A 497 6.59 27.90 -13.59
C GLN A 497 7.50 27.19 -12.59
N PHE A 498 7.42 25.88 -12.36
CA PHE A 498 8.32 25.26 -11.37
C PHE A 498 8.58 23.77 -11.59
N ILE A 499 7.86 23.10 -12.48
CA ILE A 499 8.15 21.72 -12.88
C ILE A 499 8.27 21.65 -14.41
N ALA A 500 9.25 20.88 -14.88
CA ALA A 500 9.42 20.61 -16.30
C ALA A 500 9.76 19.14 -16.52
N VAL A 501 9.35 18.59 -17.66
CA VAL A 501 9.87 17.34 -18.19
C VAL A 501 10.49 17.64 -19.54
N ASP A 502 11.80 17.39 -19.67
CA ASP A 502 12.51 17.46 -20.94
C ASP A 502 13.40 16.23 -21.10
N ASN A 503 13.35 15.58 -22.27
CA ASN A 503 14.06 14.32 -22.54
C ASN A 503 13.88 13.28 -21.42
N ASN A 504 12.63 13.10 -20.97
CA ASN A 504 12.23 12.27 -19.83
C ASN A 504 12.92 12.62 -18.51
N THR A 505 13.42 13.85 -18.38
CA THR A 505 14.04 14.37 -17.16
C THR A 505 13.02 15.24 -16.43
N LEU A 506 12.44 14.72 -15.35
CA LEU A 506 11.58 15.49 -14.48
C LEU A 506 12.44 16.41 -13.63
N THR A 507 12.25 17.72 -13.74
CA THR A 507 13.00 18.74 -12.99
C THR A 507 12.06 19.63 -12.22
N VAL A 508 12.36 19.87 -10.94
CA VAL A 508 11.68 20.83 -10.08
C VAL A 508 12.61 22.01 -9.82
N ASN A 509 12.09 23.23 -9.99
CA ASN A 509 12.81 24.47 -9.77
C ASN A 509 12.31 25.13 -8.46
N ALA A 510 13.08 24.97 -7.39
CA ALA A 510 12.76 25.47 -6.06
C ALA A 510 12.75 27.01 -6.00
N ASP A 511 13.67 27.69 -6.71
CA ASP A 511 13.75 29.15 -6.71
C ASP A 511 12.46 29.80 -7.19
N LYS A 512 11.86 29.25 -8.26
CA LYS A 512 10.62 29.80 -8.80
C LYS A 512 9.45 29.64 -7.81
N VAL A 513 9.41 28.57 -7.03
CA VAL A 513 8.41 28.40 -5.96
C VAL A 513 8.62 29.42 -4.84
N LEU A 514 9.87 29.62 -4.40
CA LEU A 514 10.20 30.55 -3.33
C LEU A 514 9.88 32.00 -3.69
N ASN A 515 10.18 32.40 -4.92
CA ASN A 515 9.83 33.71 -5.43
C ASN A 515 8.31 33.98 -5.35
N GLN A 516 7.47 32.96 -5.61
CA GLN A 516 6.02 33.10 -5.53
C GLN A 516 5.50 33.29 -4.10
N ILE A 517 6.22 32.78 -3.09
CA ILE A 517 5.84 32.99 -1.68
C ILE A 517 6.46 34.24 -1.06
N GLY A 518 7.27 34.99 -1.82
CA GLY A 518 7.93 36.23 -1.38
C GLY A 518 9.26 35.99 -0.67
N LEU A 519 9.91 34.86 -0.92
CA LEU A 519 11.26 34.56 -0.45
C LEU A 519 12.24 34.69 -1.61
N THR A 520 13.26 35.54 -1.46
CA THR A 520 14.26 35.83 -2.51
C THR A 520 15.38 34.80 -2.58
N SER A 521 15.50 33.93 -1.58
CA SER A 521 16.39 32.78 -1.57
C SER A 521 15.82 31.68 -0.69
N LEU A 522 16.28 30.45 -0.91
CA LEU A 522 16.13 29.41 0.09
C LEU A 522 16.66 29.93 1.44
N PRO A 523 16.00 29.65 2.59
CA PRO A 523 16.66 29.78 3.89
C PRO A 523 17.88 28.86 4.03
N ILE A 524 18.10 27.97 3.07
CA ILE A 524 19.24 27.06 2.86
C ILE A 524 20.42 27.86 2.31
N VAL A 525 20.92 28.79 3.12
CA VAL A 525 22.29 29.32 3.00
C VAL A 525 23.24 28.22 3.50
N THR A 526 24.45 28.14 2.93
CA THR A 526 25.60 27.29 3.31
C THR A 526 25.37 26.42 4.55
N GLY A 527 25.47 25.11 4.39
CA GLY A 527 25.19 24.16 5.46
C GLY A 527 24.99 22.74 4.95
N ALA A 528 24.76 21.82 5.88
CA ALA A 528 24.43 20.43 5.58
C ALA A 528 22.92 20.21 5.69
N PHE A 529 22.35 19.57 4.69
CA PHE A 529 20.92 19.36 4.56
C PHE A 529 20.63 17.92 4.16
N ASN A 530 19.47 17.44 4.58
CA ASN A 530 18.86 16.23 4.07
C ASN A 530 17.78 16.64 3.07
N LEU A 531 17.86 16.11 1.85
CA LEU A 531 16.93 16.37 0.76
C LEU A 531 16.14 15.09 0.49
N LYS A 532 14.80 15.18 0.59
CA LYS A 532 13.85 14.12 0.24
C LYS A 532 12.99 14.55 -0.92
N MET A 533 12.65 13.59 -1.77
CA MET A 533 11.79 13.81 -2.92
C MET A 533 10.87 12.62 -3.11
N VAL A 534 9.59 12.87 -3.30
CA VAL A 534 8.55 11.84 -3.35
C VAL A 534 7.62 12.08 -4.52
N VAL A 535 7.30 11.01 -5.24
CA VAL A 535 6.27 10.99 -6.27
C VAL A 535 5.24 9.93 -5.91
N SER A 536 3.96 10.30 -5.84
CA SER A 536 2.89 9.32 -5.63
C SER A 536 2.56 8.57 -6.92
N ASN A 537 1.85 7.45 -6.78
CA ASN A 537 1.09 6.82 -7.86
C ASN A 537 1.87 6.32 -9.07
N VAL A 538 3.20 6.27 -9.00
CA VAL A 538 4.06 5.67 -10.02
C VAL A 538 5.10 4.78 -9.37
N LYS A 539 5.38 3.64 -9.99
CA LYS A 539 6.49 2.78 -9.58
C LYS A 539 7.79 3.42 -10.10
N ILE A 540 8.75 3.61 -9.20
CA ILE A 540 10.10 4.10 -9.50
C ILE A 540 11.08 3.02 -9.04
N GLY A 541 12.12 2.77 -9.83
CA GLY A 541 13.14 1.77 -9.52
C GLY A 541 14.54 2.31 -9.73
N SER A 542 15.49 1.70 -9.03
CA SER A 542 16.92 1.94 -9.15
C SER A 542 17.66 0.60 -9.33
N GLN A 543 18.85 0.61 -9.92
CA GLN A 543 19.72 -0.57 -9.96
C GLN A 543 20.48 -0.75 -8.64
N ILE A 544 20.55 0.30 -7.82
CA ILE A 544 21.08 0.25 -6.46
C ILE A 544 19.95 -0.15 -5.52
N ASP A 545 20.17 -1.24 -4.77
CA ASP A 545 19.21 -1.70 -3.78
C ASP A 545 18.95 -0.62 -2.71
N HIS A 546 17.70 -0.49 -2.29
CA HIS A 546 17.22 0.50 -1.31
C HIS A 546 17.39 1.99 -1.65
N ALA A 547 17.92 2.36 -2.83
CA ALA A 547 18.05 3.77 -3.20
C ALA A 547 16.68 4.47 -3.39
N VAL A 548 15.67 3.70 -3.77
CA VAL A 548 14.27 4.15 -3.88
C VAL A 548 13.46 3.47 -2.79
N THR A 549 12.84 4.25 -1.91
CA THR A 549 12.03 3.74 -0.79
C THR A 549 10.68 4.42 -0.73
N GLY A 550 9.74 3.79 -0.02
CA GLY A 550 8.50 4.41 0.39
C GLY A 550 8.76 5.48 1.43
N MET A 551 8.26 6.68 1.17
CA MET A 551 8.42 7.81 2.07
C MET A 551 7.27 8.80 1.90
N SER A 552 7.15 9.69 2.88
CA SER A 552 6.10 10.70 2.93
C SER A 552 6.69 12.04 3.26
N ILE A 553 6.17 13.08 2.62
CA ILE A 553 6.45 14.47 2.96
C ILE A 553 5.14 15.11 3.38
N THR A 554 5.16 15.79 4.53
CA THR A 554 4.01 16.53 5.05
C THR A 554 4.40 17.99 5.23
N VAL A 555 3.63 18.88 4.61
CA VAL A 555 3.77 20.32 4.78
C VAL A 555 3.23 20.71 6.15
N THR A 556 4.09 21.27 6.99
CA THR A 556 3.75 21.68 8.35
C THR A 556 2.74 22.83 8.34
N GLY A 557 1.60 22.68 9.02
CA GLY A 557 0.55 23.69 9.04
C GLY A 557 -0.70 23.32 9.82
N PRO A 558 -1.66 24.26 9.95
CA PRO A 558 -2.96 23.99 10.59
C PRO A 558 -3.81 22.96 9.82
N SER A 559 -3.62 22.88 8.49
CA SER A 559 -4.15 21.83 7.62
C SER A 559 -2.98 21.17 6.88
N PRO A 560 -2.41 20.07 7.40
CA PRO A 560 -1.24 19.45 6.80
C PRO A 560 -1.59 18.76 5.48
N HIS A 561 -0.88 19.14 4.41
CA HIS A 561 -0.97 18.50 3.10
C HIS A 561 0.23 17.59 2.89
N ARG A 562 0.02 16.45 2.24
CA ARG A 562 1.04 15.41 2.16
C ARG A 562 1.07 14.72 0.82
N VAL A 563 2.24 14.19 0.51
CA VAL A 563 2.45 13.19 -0.52
C VAL A 563 3.07 11.96 0.13
N SER A 564 2.63 10.78 -0.29
CA SER A 564 3.29 9.51 0.01
C SER A 564 3.48 8.75 -1.27
N GLY A 565 4.61 8.07 -1.40
CA GLY A 565 4.95 7.37 -2.63
C GLY A 565 6.38 6.88 -2.60
N LEU A 566 6.95 6.70 -3.79
CA LEU A 566 8.34 6.31 -3.93
C LEU A 566 9.20 7.55 -4.12
N GLY A 567 10.39 7.49 -3.54
CA GLY A 567 11.27 8.64 -3.49
C GLY A 567 12.72 8.28 -3.22
N VAL A 568 13.55 9.30 -3.22
CA VAL A 568 14.96 9.21 -2.83
C VAL A 568 15.25 10.22 -1.73
N GLU A 569 16.20 9.88 -0.87
CA GLU A 569 16.66 10.72 0.24
C GLU A 569 18.19 10.74 0.23
N GLY A 570 18.78 11.92 0.46
CA GLY A 570 20.23 12.05 0.45
C GLY A 570 20.75 13.30 1.15
N GLY A 571 22.03 13.28 1.48
CA GLY A 571 22.73 14.40 2.10
C GLY A 571 23.26 15.39 1.07
N VAL A 572 23.11 16.69 1.33
CA VAL A 572 23.64 17.77 0.49
C VAL A 572 24.33 18.80 1.37
N VAL A 573 25.61 19.04 1.09
CA VAL A 573 26.39 20.11 1.71
C VAL A 573 26.49 21.26 0.70
N VAL A 574 25.88 22.37 1.03
CA VAL A 574 25.96 23.61 0.25
C VAL A 574 27.09 24.44 0.83
N GLN A 575 28.08 24.82 0.01
CA GLN A 575 29.24 25.62 0.44
C GLN A 575 29.07 27.10 0.14
#